data_AF-A0A522T8G9-F1
#
_entry.id   AF-A0A522T8G9-F1
#
_cell.length_a   1.000
_cell.length_b   1.000
_cell.length_c   1.000
_cell.angle_alpha   90.00
_cell.angle_beta   90.00
_cell.angle_gamma   90.00
#
_symmetry.space_group_name_H-M   'P 1'
#
loop_
_entity.id
_entity.type
_entity.pdbx_description
1 polymer ?
#
loop_
_entity_poly.entity_id
_entity_poly.type
_entity_poly.pdbx_seq_one_letter_code
_entity_poly.pdbx_strand_id
1 'polypeptide(L)'
;MCNALVHWAPTASLGATLQELEEARTDASVPDWSDDGDEPMSAAGYAQARRLVTALLPWGPRPDISTEPNGEPAFDWNFGPDRWLVASIDGVGRINFASRQGLERLGGTTYFFGSAPSRIVSILAELQRA
;
A
#
# COMPACT_ATOMS: atom_id res chain seq x y z
N MET A 1 -29.17 8.04 6.46
CA MET A 1 -28.33 9.17 6.01
C MET A 1 -27.21 9.34 7.01
N CYS A 2 -26.06 8.71 6.78
CA CYS A 2 -24.87 8.92 7.62
C CYS A 2 -23.87 9.73 6.81
N ASN A 3 -23.58 10.91 7.35
CA ASN A 3 -22.70 11.92 6.79
C ASN A 3 -21.25 11.52 7.12
N ALA A 4 -20.55 10.89 6.18
CA ALA A 4 -19.12 10.65 6.32
C ALA A 4 -18.39 11.93 5.92
N LEU A 5 -18.18 12.80 6.91
CA LEU A 5 -17.20 13.87 6.85
C LEU A 5 -15.87 13.23 6.43
N VAL A 6 -15.35 13.62 5.26
CA VAL A 6 -13.96 13.32 4.88
C VAL A 6 -13.08 14.21 5.76
N HIS A 7 -12.84 13.77 6.98
CA HIS A 7 -11.74 14.23 7.81
C HIS A 7 -10.46 13.75 7.14
N TRP A 8 -9.86 14.62 6.33
CA TRP A 8 -8.45 14.50 5.96
C TRP A 8 -7.66 14.45 7.27
N ALA A 9 -7.07 13.29 7.58
CA ALA A 9 -6.14 13.19 8.70
C ALA A 9 -4.91 14.06 8.39
N PRO A 10 -4.28 14.68 9.41
CA PRO A 10 -3.12 15.54 9.23
C PRO A 10 -1.99 14.76 8.57
N THR A 11 -1.12 15.49 7.84
CA THR A 11 0.08 15.03 7.14
C THR A 11 0.72 13.85 7.86
N ALA A 12 0.40 12.62 7.43
CA ALA A 12 0.89 11.45 8.12
C ALA A 12 2.42 11.46 8.09
N SER A 13 3.03 11.37 9.27
CA SER A 13 4.48 11.35 9.36
C SER A 13 5.00 9.98 8.90
N LEU A 14 6.19 9.97 8.31
CA LEU A 14 6.89 8.72 7.98
C LEU A 14 6.95 7.77 9.19
N GLY A 15 7.12 8.30 10.40
CA GLY A 15 7.13 7.52 11.63
C GLY A 15 5.81 6.77 11.88
N ALA A 16 4.66 7.45 11.72
CA ALA A 16 3.35 6.83 11.93
C ALA A 16 3.07 5.73 10.89
N THR A 17 3.41 5.96 9.63
CA THR A 17 3.24 4.96 8.56
C THR A 17 4.16 3.75 8.75
N LEU A 18 5.40 3.96 9.22
CA LEU A 18 6.31 2.86 9.53
C LEU A 18 5.88 2.07 10.77
N GLN A 19 5.21 2.71 11.74
CA GLN A 19 4.63 2.02 12.89
C GLN A 19 3.47 1.12 12.47
N GLU A 20 2.56 1.60 11.62
CA GLU A 20 1.46 0.79 11.09
C GLU A 20 1.98 -0.45 10.32
N LEU A 21 3.05 -0.28 9.53
CA LEU A 21 3.69 -1.41 8.86
C LEU A 21 4.30 -2.43 9.85
N GLU A 22 4.79 -1.98 11.01
CA GLU A 22 5.29 -2.85 12.07
C GLU A 22 4.16 -3.59 12.80
N GLU A 23 3.03 -2.93 13.01
CA GLU A 23 1.81 -3.53 13.54
C GLU A 23 1.32 -4.63 12.59
N ALA A 24 1.17 -4.32 11.29
CA ALA A 24 0.79 -5.31 10.27
C ALA A 24 1.76 -6.52 10.21
N ARG A 25 3.06 -6.29 10.36
CA ARG A 25 4.07 -7.36 10.45
C ARG A 25 3.89 -8.20 11.72
N THR A 26 3.56 -7.57 12.83
CA THR A 26 3.39 -8.23 14.12
C THR A 26 2.16 -9.14 14.09
N ASP A 27 1.07 -8.65 13.54
CA ASP A 27 -0.16 -9.43 13.35
C ASP A 27 0.11 -10.61 12.41
N ALA A 28 0.75 -10.36 11.26
CA ALA A 28 1.15 -11.38 10.30
C ALA A 28 2.49 -12.05 10.62
N SER A 29 2.84 -12.22 11.91
CA SER A 29 4.12 -12.83 12.31
C SER A 29 4.09 -14.35 12.43
N VAL A 30 2.89 -14.93 12.43
CA VAL A 30 2.64 -16.38 12.51
C VAL A 30 1.79 -16.82 11.33
N PRO A 31 1.91 -18.08 10.87
CA PRO A 31 0.99 -18.64 9.89
C PRO A 31 -0.45 -18.63 10.40
N ASP A 32 -1.40 -18.57 9.48
CA ASP A 32 -2.84 -18.63 9.77
C ASP A 32 -3.32 -17.51 10.70
N TRP A 33 -2.70 -16.32 10.59
CA TRP A 33 -2.98 -15.19 11.47
C TRP A 33 -4.37 -14.59 11.26
N SER A 34 -5.06 -14.91 10.15
CA SER A 34 -6.44 -14.52 9.90
C SER A 34 -7.44 -15.69 9.88
N ASP A 35 -7.04 -16.88 10.34
CA ASP A 35 -7.82 -18.14 10.32
C ASP A 35 -8.21 -18.62 8.90
N ASP A 36 -7.56 -18.10 7.85
CA ASP A 36 -7.81 -18.39 6.44
C ASP A 36 -6.58 -19.00 5.71
N GLY A 37 -5.64 -19.59 6.46
CA GLY A 37 -4.46 -20.27 5.93
C GLY A 37 -3.36 -19.32 5.44
N ASP A 38 -3.32 -18.09 5.93
CA ASP A 38 -2.40 -17.06 5.47
C ASP A 38 -0.94 -17.35 5.80
N GLU A 39 -0.06 -16.93 4.90
CA GLU A 39 1.37 -16.97 5.12
C GLU A 39 1.85 -15.79 5.98
N PRO A 40 2.86 -15.98 6.84
CA PRO A 40 3.43 -14.90 7.61
C PRO A 40 4.19 -13.92 6.72
N MET A 41 4.22 -12.65 7.12
CA MET A 41 4.96 -11.63 6.40
C MET A 41 6.46 -11.93 6.42
N SER A 42 7.05 -12.10 5.24
CA SER A 42 8.48 -12.39 5.14
C SER A 42 9.33 -11.19 5.56
N ALA A 43 10.47 -11.45 6.21
CA ALA A 43 11.42 -10.40 6.59
C ALA A 43 11.93 -9.59 5.38
N ALA A 44 12.09 -10.25 4.23
CA ALA A 44 12.47 -9.60 2.98
C ALA A 44 11.36 -8.68 2.45
N GLY A 45 10.09 -9.15 2.45
CA GLY A 45 8.94 -8.36 2.06
C GLY A 45 8.78 -7.12 2.95
N TYR A 46 8.86 -7.29 4.26
CA TYR A 46 8.84 -6.19 5.22
C TYR A 46 9.98 -5.16 4.97
N ALA A 47 11.20 -5.64 4.73
CA ALA A 47 12.33 -4.76 4.42
C ALA A 47 12.11 -3.94 3.13
N GLN A 48 11.53 -4.55 2.10
CA GLN A 48 11.16 -3.84 0.87
C GLN A 48 10.02 -2.85 1.10
N ALA A 49 8.99 -3.24 1.84
CA ALA A 49 7.86 -2.40 2.20
C ALA A 49 8.28 -1.11 2.92
N ARG A 50 9.17 -1.20 3.92
CA ARG A 50 9.69 -0.01 4.62
C ARG A 50 10.38 0.97 3.68
N ARG A 51 11.20 0.46 2.75
CA ARG A 51 11.91 1.27 1.77
C ARG A 51 10.95 1.88 0.75
N LEU A 52 9.96 1.11 0.30
CA LEU A 52 8.94 1.57 -0.63
C LEU A 52 8.11 2.70 -0.03
N VAL A 53 7.59 2.53 1.20
CA VAL A 53 6.85 3.57 1.94
C VAL A 53 7.69 4.85 2.04
N THR A 54 8.95 4.73 2.46
CA THR A 54 9.86 5.87 2.57
C THR A 54 10.03 6.61 1.24
N ALA A 55 10.06 5.86 0.13
CA ALA A 55 10.21 6.42 -1.20
C ALA A 55 8.91 7.04 -1.77
N LEU A 56 7.74 6.47 -1.44
CA LEU A 56 6.44 6.89 -1.99
C LEU A 56 5.76 8.01 -1.20
N LEU A 57 5.98 8.09 0.12
CA LEU A 57 5.28 9.06 0.98
C LEU A 57 5.41 10.53 0.52
N PRO A 58 6.54 10.99 -0.06
CA PRO A 58 6.63 12.35 -0.60
C PRO A 58 5.74 12.64 -1.82
N TRP A 59 5.19 11.60 -2.47
CA TRP A 59 4.49 11.71 -3.75
C TRP A 59 2.97 11.57 -3.66
N GLY A 60 2.44 11.22 -2.48
CA GLY A 60 1.03 10.88 -2.32
C GLY A 60 0.56 10.96 -0.87
N PRO A 61 -0.74 10.74 -0.63
CA PRO A 61 -1.23 10.54 0.72
C PRO A 61 -0.66 9.24 1.31
N ARG A 62 -0.77 9.11 2.64
CA ARG A 62 -0.45 7.84 3.31
C ARG A 62 -1.37 6.74 2.80
N PRO A 63 -0.83 5.55 2.47
CA PRO A 63 -1.64 4.38 2.25
C PRO A 63 -2.13 3.80 3.58
N ASP A 64 -3.27 3.12 3.53
CA ASP A 64 -3.62 2.11 4.53
C ASP A 64 -2.74 0.87 4.27
N ILE A 65 -2.21 0.27 5.33
CA ILE A 65 -1.26 -0.85 5.22
C ILE A 65 -1.92 -2.13 5.69
N SER A 66 -1.73 -3.20 4.93
CA SER A 66 -2.21 -4.54 5.27
C SER A 66 -1.19 -5.61 4.85
N THR A 67 -1.50 -6.86 5.15
CA THR A 67 -0.76 -8.03 4.67
C THR A 67 -1.70 -8.88 3.83
N GLU A 68 -1.26 -9.24 2.63
CA GLU A 68 -1.97 -10.18 1.75
C GLU A 68 -1.91 -11.61 2.30
N PRO A 69 -2.82 -12.50 1.89
CA PRO A 69 -2.82 -13.91 2.31
C PRO A 69 -1.52 -14.67 2.02
N ASN A 70 -0.74 -14.21 1.04
CA ASN A 70 0.57 -14.78 0.71
C ASN A 70 1.74 -14.15 1.51
N GLY A 71 1.44 -13.38 2.56
CA GLY A 71 2.45 -12.70 3.39
C GLY A 71 3.13 -11.50 2.72
N GLU A 72 2.64 -11.03 1.57
CA GLU A 72 3.14 -9.80 0.96
C GLU A 72 2.54 -8.56 1.64
N PRO A 73 3.34 -7.55 2.00
CA PRO A 73 2.81 -6.26 2.41
C PRO A 73 2.02 -5.58 1.29
N ALA A 74 0.85 -5.05 1.61
CA ALA A 74 -0.02 -4.31 0.71
C ALA A 74 -0.27 -2.88 1.19
N PHE A 75 -0.55 -2.02 0.21
CA PHE A 75 -0.77 -0.58 0.36
C PHE A 75 -2.02 -0.18 -0.42
N ASP A 76 -3.01 0.37 0.27
CA ASP A 76 -4.24 0.88 -0.33
C ASP A 76 -4.28 2.41 -0.24
N TRP A 77 -4.52 3.06 -1.37
CA TRP A 77 -4.85 4.47 -1.45
C TRP A 77 -6.28 4.63 -1.96
N ASN A 78 -7.20 4.99 -1.07
CA ASN A 78 -8.60 5.20 -1.39
C ASN A 78 -8.93 6.69 -1.54
N PHE A 79 -9.38 7.11 -2.74
CA PHE A 79 -9.80 8.47 -3.09
C PHE A 79 -11.31 8.56 -3.39
N GLY A 80 -12.07 7.51 -3.06
CA GLY A 80 -13.51 7.40 -3.26
C GLY A 80 -13.97 6.11 -3.97
N PRO A 81 -15.29 5.92 -4.18
CA PRO A 81 -15.88 4.66 -4.63
C PRO A 81 -15.32 4.07 -5.94
N ASP A 82 -14.88 4.93 -6.86
CA ASP A 82 -14.33 4.55 -8.16
C ASP A 82 -12.90 5.05 -8.35
N ARG A 83 -12.21 5.42 -7.28
CA ARG A 83 -10.87 6.00 -7.34
C ARG A 83 -9.99 5.42 -6.25
N TRP A 84 -9.17 4.45 -6.61
CA TRP A 84 -8.27 3.80 -5.68
C TRP A 84 -7.05 3.22 -6.39
N LEU A 85 -6.01 2.95 -5.61
CA LEU A 85 -4.84 2.20 -6.00
C LEU A 85 -4.52 1.21 -4.88
N VAL A 86 -4.34 -0.05 -5.24
CA VAL A 86 -3.79 -1.08 -4.36
C VAL A 86 -2.47 -1.55 -4.96
N ALA A 87 -1.45 -1.70 -4.12
CA ALA A 87 -0.17 -2.29 -4.52
C ALA A 87 0.37 -3.24 -3.44
N SER A 88 0.88 -4.40 -3.84
CA SER A 88 1.66 -5.29 -2.98
C SER A 88 3.12 -5.31 -3.41
N ILE A 89 4.04 -5.63 -2.49
CA ILE A 89 5.47 -5.78 -2.80
C ILE A 89 6.02 -7.09 -2.23
N ASP A 90 6.70 -7.88 -3.08
CA ASP A 90 7.33 -9.12 -2.63
C ASP A 90 8.75 -8.90 -2.08
N GLY A 91 9.36 -9.97 -1.57
CA GLY A 91 10.71 -9.93 -0.99
C GLY A 91 11.84 -9.56 -1.95
N VAL A 92 11.61 -9.62 -3.27
CA VAL A 92 12.59 -9.24 -4.30
C VAL A 92 12.33 -7.85 -4.87
N GLY A 93 11.28 -7.16 -4.39
CA GLY A 93 10.93 -5.81 -4.78
C GLY A 93 10.04 -5.73 -6.02
N ARG A 94 9.44 -6.84 -6.47
CA ARG A 94 8.41 -6.80 -7.51
C ARG A 94 7.13 -6.25 -6.89
N ILE A 95 6.51 -5.30 -7.58
CA ILE A 95 5.27 -4.67 -7.15
C ILE A 95 4.16 -5.12 -8.09
N ASN A 96 3.11 -5.72 -7.55
CA ASN A 96 1.87 -5.92 -8.27
C ASN A 96 0.91 -4.80 -7.87
N PHE A 97 0.20 -4.22 -8.84
CA PHE A 97 -0.74 -3.13 -8.55
C PHE A 97 -2.01 -3.23 -9.38
N ALA A 98 -3.07 -2.69 -8.82
CA ALA A 98 -4.35 -2.47 -9.48
C ALA A 98 -4.87 -1.09 -9.09
N SER A 99 -5.48 -0.37 -10.04
CA SER A 99 -6.07 0.93 -9.80
C SER A 99 -7.37 1.08 -10.57
N ARG A 100 -8.30 1.81 -9.96
CA ARG A 100 -9.53 2.27 -10.60
C ARG A 100 -9.51 3.79 -10.65
N GLN A 101 -9.82 4.35 -11.83
CA GLN A 101 -9.84 5.78 -12.11
C GLN A 101 -11.15 6.12 -12.83
N GLY A 102 -12.26 6.14 -12.09
CA GLY A 102 -13.60 6.24 -12.66
C GLY A 102 -14.00 4.97 -13.39
N LEU A 103 -14.18 5.08 -14.71
CA LEU A 103 -14.50 3.94 -15.58
C LEU A 103 -13.26 3.14 -16.01
N GLU A 104 -12.07 3.73 -15.88
CA GLU A 104 -10.83 3.08 -16.27
C GLU A 104 -10.31 2.16 -15.16
N ARG A 105 -9.74 1.02 -15.59
CA ARG A 105 -9.03 0.10 -14.72
C ARG A 105 -7.63 -0.10 -15.27
N LEU A 106 -6.66 0.05 -14.41
CA LEU A 106 -5.25 -0.16 -14.70
C LEU A 106 -4.74 -1.25 -13.77
N GLY A 107 -3.90 -2.14 -14.29
CA GLY A 107 -3.22 -3.14 -13.48
C GLY A 107 -1.93 -3.55 -14.13
N GLY A 108 -1.04 -4.13 -13.33
CA GLY A 108 0.20 -4.67 -13.85
C GLY A 108 1.24 -4.90 -12.78
N THR A 109 2.46 -5.07 -13.25
CA THR A 109 3.63 -5.32 -12.42
C THR A 109 4.70 -4.27 -12.73
N THR A 110 5.36 -3.80 -11.69
CA THR A 110 6.57 -2.97 -11.79
C THR A 110 7.59 -3.45 -10.75
N TYR A 111 8.72 -2.77 -10.63
CA TYR A 111 9.78 -3.13 -9.69
C TYR A 111 10.26 -1.92 -8.90
N PHE A 112 10.62 -2.19 -7.65
CA PHE A 112 11.24 -1.23 -6.75
C PHE A 112 12.74 -1.50 -6.63
N PHE A 113 13.53 -0.53 -7.07
CA PHE A 113 15.00 -0.60 -7.02
C PHE A 113 15.60 0.43 -6.05
N GLY A 114 14.83 0.85 -5.03
CA GLY A 114 15.28 1.83 -4.03
C GLY A 114 14.87 3.28 -4.29
N SER A 115 14.19 3.56 -5.41
CA SER A 115 13.57 4.84 -5.72
C SER A 115 12.07 4.68 -5.99
N ALA A 116 11.30 5.75 -5.83
CA ALA A 116 9.87 5.75 -6.08
C ALA A 116 9.56 5.21 -7.49
N PRO A 117 8.78 4.13 -7.64
CA PRO A 117 8.44 3.58 -8.95
C PRO A 117 7.60 4.59 -9.74
N SER A 118 8.11 5.05 -10.88
CA SER A 118 7.47 6.09 -11.69
C SER A 118 6.02 5.77 -12.04
N ARG A 119 5.71 4.50 -12.33
CA ARG A 119 4.36 4.03 -12.63
C ARG A 119 3.38 4.27 -11.47
N ILE A 120 3.80 3.97 -10.24
CA ILE A 120 2.99 4.16 -9.03
C ILE A 120 2.82 5.66 -8.75
N VAL A 121 3.89 6.44 -8.86
CA VAL A 121 3.86 7.90 -8.69
C VAL A 121 2.91 8.57 -9.69
N SER A 122 2.93 8.16 -10.96
CA SER A 122 2.01 8.69 -11.98
C SER A 122 0.54 8.42 -11.63
N ILE A 123 0.22 7.18 -11.22
CA ILE A 123 -1.15 6.81 -10.84
C ILE A 123 -1.63 7.61 -9.63
N LEU A 124 -0.78 7.75 -8.60
CA LEU A 124 -1.10 8.58 -7.42
C LEU A 124 -1.35 10.04 -7.81
N ALA A 125 -0.51 10.60 -8.66
CA ALA A 125 -0.66 11.98 -9.14
C ALA A 125 -1.92 12.19 -9.98
N GLU A 126 -2.36 11.18 -10.74
CA GLU A 126 -3.62 11.21 -11.49
C GLU A 126 -4.82 11.16 -10.55
N LEU A 127 -4.81 10.23 -9.58
CA LEU A 127 -5.88 10.08 -8.59
C LEU A 127 -6.07 11.34 -7.72
N GLN A 128 -5.00 12.07 -7.43
CA GLN A 128 -5.04 13.32 -6.66
C GLN A 128 -5.66 14.51 -7.42
N ARG A 129 -5.66 14.48 -8.76
CA ARG A 129 -6.16 15.60 -9.59
C ARG A 129 -7.63 15.46 -9.98
N ALA A 130 -8.16 14.24 -9.91
CA ALA A 130 -9.51 13.91 -10.32
C ALA A 130 -10.54 14.29 -9.26
#